data_AF-A0AAN6UXG1-F1
#
_entry.id   AF-A0AAN6UXG1-F1
#
_cell.length_a   1.000
_cell.length_b   1.000
_cell.length_c   1.000
_cell.angle_alpha   90.00
_cell.angle_beta   90.00
_cell.angle_gamma   90.00
#
_symmetry.space_group_name_H-M   'P 1'
#
loop_
_entity.id
_entity.type
_entity.pdbx_description
1 polymer ?
#
loop_
_entity_poly.entity_id
_entity_poly.type
_entity_poly.pdbx_seq_one_letter_code
_entity_poly.pdbx_strand_id
1 'polypeptide(L)'
;MAPVPDEVEPPPLPTGSDGASTPQIPLPALVQPPSPSLPDPVVTQGSNFIHGLIGLSPGGFSETVRNSISSLARRDHDATAVDVVHLKPDSTSADVGAGALLTRSKSKGPLSMGLPPAPEPRPRHLLALPHEILLLIILRLDFADIVRLRKTCKALHSLASPQQIRRLFGPVQLRLQLLGHCKNCLLYDPFRSRLLQPTVADHGYPLASCCLDCAVKDRDPRIRVGKRINLANMDTVWVCRWCGFPIVEGGAFGCEQMHRFCYKRYNDALFVFFLLGWLQLGLGIVAAALAWRYFRDDILVFAPTVTNFLLLWICLGFIICRGNVWRTYHFTLVLEFLILGLWIPPIYSIAAGIAKSPDAHVEKSTKATLAMFALNTLFRLLNLIGNILLLGRLDTTSRNRSAIPAWRRPLHSLATALVMWTYPQSLEQKLPPDFL
;
A
#
# COMPACT_ATOMS: atom_id res chain seq x y z
N MET A 1 -21.65 -49.67 19.00
CA MET A 1 -22.99 -50.03 19.50
C MET A 1 -23.45 -48.93 20.45
N ALA A 2 -24.22 -47.99 19.90
CA ALA A 2 -24.99 -46.97 20.59
C ALA A 2 -26.33 -46.90 19.81
N PRO A 3 -27.49 -46.80 20.48
CA PRO A 3 -28.77 -46.93 19.80
C PRO A 3 -29.15 -45.63 19.06
N VAL A 4 -29.61 -45.81 17.83
CA VAL A 4 -30.23 -44.80 16.95
C VAL A 4 -31.68 -44.64 17.37
N PRO A 5 -32.22 -43.42 17.58
CA PRO A 5 -33.64 -43.21 17.74
C PRO A 5 -34.33 -42.91 16.41
N ASP A 6 -35.53 -43.47 16.29
CA ASP A 6 -36.38 -43.64 15.11
C ASP A 6 -36.87 -42.36 14.41
N GLU A 7 -37.11 -42.53 13.11
CA GLU A 7 -37.86 -41.65 12.20
C GLU A 7 -39.28 -41.38 12.71
N VAL A 8 -39.72 -40.12 12.64
CA VAL A 8 -41.12 -39.73 12.82
C VAL A 8 -41.56 -38.97 11.56
N GLU A 9 -42.39 -39.63 10.74
CA GLU A 9 -43.12 -39.05 9.61
C GLU A 9 -44.33 -38.19 10.08
N PRO A 10 -44.80 -37.24 9.25
CA PRO A 10 -45.66 -36.13 9.66
C PRO A 10 -47.17 -36.44 9.57
N PRO A 11 -48.02 -35.70 10.31
CA PRO A 11 -49.48 -35.79 10.20
C PRO A 11 -50.06 -35.00 9.01
N PRO A 12 -51.25 -35.39 8.51
CA PRO A 12 -51.82 -34.95 7.22
C PRO A 12 -52.55 -33.60 7.26
N LEU A 13 -52.66 -32.99 6.07
CA LEU A 13 -53.45 -31.77 5.77
C LEU A 13 -54.96 -31.97 5.99
N PRO A 14 -55.69 -30.94 6.48
CA PRO A 14 -57.13 -30.88 6.36
C PRO A 14 -57.57 -30.19 5.06
N THR A 15 -58.38 -30.92 4.31
CA THR A 15 -59.31 -30.44 3.27
C THR A 15 -60.49 -29.70 3.89
N GLY A 16 -60.92 -28.56 3.33
CA GLY A 16 -62.12 -27.87 3.79
C GLY A 16 -62.39 -26.58 3.02
N SER A 17 -63.18 -26.72 1.96
CA SER A 17 -63.90 -25.66 1.25
C SER A 17 -64.95 -25.00 2.13
N ASP A 18 -65.10 -23.67 2.06
CA ASP A 18 -66.41 -23.02 2.09
C ASP A 18 -66.34 -21.61 1.48
N GLY A 19 -67.31 -21.35 0.60
CA GLY A 19 -67.44 -20.12 -0.18
C GLY A 19 -68.15 -19.02 0.59
N ALA A 20 -67.70 -17.79 0.34
CA ALA A 20 -68.50 -16.60 0.58
C ALA A 20 -68.23 -15.60 -0.55
N SER A 21 -69.33 -15.16 -1.15
CA SER A 21 -69.46 -14.34 -2.34
C SER A 21 -69.30 -12.83 -2.07
N THR A 22 -69.04 -12.10 -3.17
CA THR A 22 -69.37 -10.68 -3.44
C THR A 22 -68.25 -9.65 -3.16
N PRO A 23 -68.13 -8.53 -3.91
CA PRO A 23 -68.45 -8.20 -5.32
C PRO A 23 -67.20 -7.78 -6.15
N GLN A 24 -67.32 -7.86 -7.48
CA GLN A 24 -66.34 -7.36 -8.44
C GLN A 24 -66.28 -5.82 -8.46
N ILE A 25 -65.05 -5.28 -8.35
CA ILE A 25 -64.69 -3.92 -8.75
C ILE A 25 -63.57 -4.08 -9.82
N PRO A 26 -63.69 -3.48 -11.02
CA PRO A 26 -62.73 -3.69 -12.10
C PRO A 26 -61.44 -2.89 -11.85
N LEU A 27 -60.30 -3.58 -11.74
CA LEU A 27 -58.97 -2.98 -11.79
C LEU A 27 -58.39 -3.02 -13.22
N PRO A 28 -57.56 -2.05 -13.62
CA PRO A 28 -57.10 -1.84 -14.99
C PRO A 28 -55.95 -2.79 -15.39
N ALA A 29 -55.73 -2.86 -16.70
CA ALA A 29 -54.85 -3.76 -17.45
C ALA A 29 -53.49 -4.08 -16.78
N LEU A 30 -53.21 -5.38 -16.69
CA LEU A 30 -51.91 -5.94 -16.34
C LEU A 30 -50.93 -5.69 -17.50
N VAL A 31 -49.93 -4.84 -17.28
CA VAL A 31 -48.73 -4.76 -18.13
C VAL A 31 -47.93 -6.05 -17.92
N GLN A 32 -47.74 -6.83 -18.99
CA GLN A 32 -46.84 -7.99 -18.98
C GLN A 32 -45.40 -7.53 -18.69
N PRO A 33 -44.66 -8.22 -17.79
CA PRO A 33 -43.23 -8.01 -17.68
C PRO A 33 -42.50 -8.58 -18.91
N PRO A 34 -41.41 -7.95 -19.38
CA PRO A 34 -40.65 -8.45 -20.52
C PRO A 34 -39.96 -9.79 -20.17
N SER A 35 -40.04 -10.73 -21.12
CA SER A 35 -39.36 -12.03 -21.10
C SER A 35 -37.84 -11.86 -20.93
N PRO A 36 -37.15 -12.76 -20.19
CA PRO A 36 -35.71 -12.72 -20.05
C PRO A 36 -35.03 -13.13 -21.37
N SER A 37 -34.20 -12.23 -21.93
CA SER A 37 -33.32 -12.53 -23.05
C SER A 37 -32.21 -13.50 -22.63
N LEU A 38 -32.04 -14.58 -23.39
CA LEU A 38 -30.91 -15.52 -23.28
C LEU A 38 -29.56 -14.77 -23.39
N PRO A 39 -28.52 -15.20 -22.66
CA PRO A 39 -27.16 -14.71 -22.89
C PRO A 39 -26.58 -15.30 -24.18
N ASP A 40 -25.97 -14.43 -24.98
CA ASP A 40 -25.26 -14.79 -26.21
C ASP A 40 -24.10 -15.79 -25.95
N PRO A 41 -23.78 -16.67 -26.92
CA PRO A 41 -22.76 -17.69 -26.75
C PRO A 41 -21.37 -17.06 -26.64
N VAL A 42 -20.60 -17.58 -25.68
CA VAL A 42 -19.17 -17.31 -25.50
C VAL A 42 -18.42 -17.71 -26.77
N VAL A 43 -17.98 -16.73 -27.54
CA VAL A 43 -17.03 -16.92 -28.63
C VAL A 43 -15.67 -17.28 -28.02
N THR A 44 -15.36 -18.57 -28.01
CA THR A 44 -14.00 -19.09 -27.79
C THR A 44 -13.11 -18.69 -28.98
N GLN A 45 -12.46 -17.53 -28.88
CA GLN A 45 -11.41 -17.12 -29.81
C GLN A 45 -10.07 -17.69 -29.34
N GLY A 46 -9.79 -18.92 -29.78
CA GLY A 46 -8.49 -19.56 -29.64
C GLY A 46 -7.47 -18.94 -30.59
N SER A 47 -6.71 -17.96 -30.12
CA SER A 47 -5.42 -17.55 -30.71
C SER A 47 -4.70 -16.51 -29.86
N ASN A 48 -4.32 -16.79 -28.60
CA ASN A 48 -3.49 -15.86 -27.80
C ASN A 48 -2.73 -16.53 -26.64
N PHE A 49 -2.30 -17.78 -26.79
CA PHE A 49 -1.59 -18.48 -25.72
C PHE A 49 -0.22 -17.85 -25.38
N ILE A 50 0.49 -17.30 -26.38
CA ILE A 50 1.81 -16.69 -26.17
C ILE A 50 1.70 -15.25 -25.60
N HIS A 51 0.65 -14.50 -25.94
CA HIS A 51 0.45 -13.13 -25.43
C HIS A 51 -0.06 -13.09 -23.98
N GLY A 52 -0.72 -14.14 -23.50
CA GLY A 52 -1.15 -14.27 -22.11
C GLY A 52 -0.02 -14.63 -21.13
N LEU A 53 1.08 -15.23 -21.60
CA LEU A 53 2.19 -15.67 -20.76
C LEU A 53 3.13 -14.52 -20.32
N ILE A 54 3.09 -13.38 -21.01
CA ILE A 54 4.03 -12.26 -20.77
C ILE A 54 3.33 -11.00 -20.26
N GLY A 55 1.99 -10.92 -20.27
CA GLY A 55 1.26 -9.76 -19.75
C GLY A 55 1.60 -8.42 -20.44
N LEU A 56 2.27 -8.47 -21.59
CA LEU A 56 2.68 -7.30 -22.36
C LEU A 56 2.00 -7.35 -23.73
N SER A 57 1.02 -6.47 -23.91
CA SER A 57 0.53 -6.10 -25.24
C SER A 57 1.71 -5.65 -26.12
N PRO A 58 1.75 -5.99 -27.42
CA PRO A 58 2.80 -5.55 -28.35
C PRO A 58 3.04 -4.04 -28.35
N GLY A 59 2.02 -3.24 -28.07
CA GLY A 59 2.14 -1.77 -27.92
C GLY A 59 2.77 -1.35 -26.58
N GLY A 60 2.52 -2.11 -25.51
CA GLY A 60 2.98 -1.79 -24.15
C GLY A 60 4.48 -2.01 -23.94
N PHE A 61 5.09 -2.99 -24.61
CA PHE A 61 6.53 -3.26 -24.47
C PHE A 61 7.38 -2.13 -25.07
N SER A 62 7.04 -1.66 -26.28
CA SER A 62 7.71 -0.54 -26.94
C SER A 62 7.67 0.74 -26.11
N GLU A 63 6.49 1.08 -25.57
CA GLU A 63 6.32 2.27 -24.73
C GLU A 63 6.99 2.13 -23.35
N THR A 64 6.96 0.94 -22.75
CA THR A 64 7.60 0.68 -21.44
C THR A 64 9.12 0.72 -21.56
N VAL A 65 9.70 0.15 -22.62
CA VAL A 65 11.14 0.23 -22.90
C VAL A 65 11.55 1.68 -23.18
N ARG A 66 10.78 2.41 -24.01
CA ARG A 66 11.04 3.83 -24.29
C ARG A 66 11.01 4.67 -23.01
N ASN A 67 9.98 4.52 -22.18
CA ASN A 67 9.81 5.30 -20.95
C ASN A 67 10.82 4.93 -19.85
N SER A 68 11.33 3.70 -19.83
CA SER A 68 12.36 3.25 -18.87
C SER A 68 13.73 3.82 -19.22
N ILE A 69 14.12 3.78 -20.49
CA ILE A 69 15.38 4.35 -21.00
C ILE A 69 15.41 5.87 -20.80
N SER A 70 14.30 6.56 -21.05
CA SER A 70 14.18 8.01 -20.79
C SER A 70 14.31 8.38 -19.31
N SER A 71 13.96 7.48 -18.37
CA SER A 71 14.08 7.74 -16.93
C SER A 71 15.49 7.52 -16.39
N LEU A 72 16.26 6.61 -17.00
CA LEU A 72 17.69 6.42 -16.72
C LEU A 72 18.50 7.63 -17.21
N ALA A 73 18.17 8.17 -18.39
CA ALA A 73 18.82 9.36 -18.93
C ALA A 73 18.51 10.66 -18.15
N ARG A 74 17.43 10.71 -17.37
CA ARG A 74 17.06 11.88 -16.56
C ARG A 74 17.70 11.90 -15.17
N ARG A 75 18.23 10.76 -14.71
CA ARG A 75 18.74 10.61 -13.33
C ARG A 75 20.10 11.26 -13.11
N ASP A 76 20.83 11.57 -14.17
CA ASP A 76 22.15 12.22 -14.10
C ASP A 76 22.11 13.75 -14.03
N HIS A 77 20.92 14.38 -14.13
CA HIS A 77 20.79 15.85 -14.07
C HIS A 77 20.15 16.42 -12.79
N ASP A 78 19.51 15.61 -11.94
CA ASP A 78 18.76 16.11 -10.77
C ASP A 78 19.44 15.84 -9.41
N ALA A 79 20.71 15.42 -9.38
CA ALA A 79 21.43 15.13 -8.12
C ALA A 79 21.95 16.38 -7.37
N THR A 80 21.70 17.60 -7.88
CA THR A 80 22.10 18.86 -7.24
C THR A 80 21.01 19.92 -7.39
N ALA A 81 19.87 19.78 -6.69
CA ALA A 81 19.01 20.89 -6.26
C ALA A 81 17.75 20.36 -5.55
N VAL A 82 17.78 20.21 -4.22
CA VAL A 82 16.58 20.42 -3.39
C VAL A 82 17.04 20.98 -2.05
N ASP A 83 17.11 22.31 -1.99
CA ASP A 83 17.23 23.06 -0.75
C ASP A 83 15.87 23.12 -0.03
N VAL A 84 15.98 23.09 1.30
CA VAL A 84 14.91 23.03 2.29
C VAL A 84 14.17 24.37 2.34
N VAL A 85 12.89 24.39 1.95
CA VAL A 85 12.00 25.54 2.20
C VAL A 85 11.54 25.52 3.66
N HIS A 86 12.29 26.22 4.51
CA HIS A 86 11.90 26.57 5.88
C HIS A 86 11.18 27.92 5.84
N LEU A 87 9.86 27.94 6.04
CA LEU A 87 9.09 29.17 6.21
C LEU A 87 9.34 29.73 7.62
N LYS A 88 10.00 30.88 7.66
CA LYS A 88 10.25 31.73 8.83
C LYS A 88 9.17 32.82 8.90
N PRO A 89 8.53 33.08 10.06
CA PRO A 89 7.75 34.28 10.27
C PRO A 89 8.64 35.42 10.78
N ASP A 90 8.52 36.58 10.17
CA ASP A 90 9.24 37.80 10.56
C ASP A 90 8.72 38.36 11.88
N SER A 91 9.68 38.72 12.73
CA SER A 91 9.52 39.43 13.99
C SER A 91 10.22 40.78 13.88
N THR A 92 9.45 41.86 13.95
CA THR A 92 9.84 43.22 14.35
C THR A 92 8.68 43.70 15.24
N SER A 93 8.82 44.34 16.40
CA SER A 93 9.93 44.99 17.08
C SER A 93 9.41 45.36 18.47
N ALA A 94 10.13 45.06 19.54
CA ALA A 94 10.08 45.82 20.80
C ALA A 94 11.12 45.25 21.76
N ASP A 95 12.12 46.06 22.09
CA ASP A 95 12.60 46.24 23.47
C ASP A 95 13.89 47.06 23.42
N VAL A 96 13.86 48.30 23.91
CA VAL A 96 14.80 48.81 24.92
C VAL A 96 14.12 50.00 25.61
N GLY A 97 14.05 49.96 26.93
CA GLY A 97 13.66 51.11 27.76
C GLY A 97 14.11 50.94 29.21
N ALA A 98 15.42 51.05 29.45
CA ALA A 98 15.99 51.25 30.78
C ALA A 98 16.24 52.76 30.99
N GLY A 99 16.12 53.20 32.25
CA GLY A 99 15.77 54.57 32.64
C GLY A 99 16.85 55.65 32.50
N ALA A 100 16.40 56.89 32.63
CA ALA A 100 17.17 57.98 33.22
C ALA A 100 16.24 59.07 33.78
N LEU A 101 16.54 59.47 35.02
CA LEU A 101 16.04 60.65 35.73
C LEU A 101 16.40 61.94 34.99
N LEU A 102 15.55 62.98 35.07
CA LEU A 102 15.84 64.27 35.71
C LEU A 102 14.71 65.33 35.53
N THR A 103 14.39 65.96 36.67
CA THR A 103 14.01 67.39 36.88
C THR A 103 12.70 68.00 36.34
N ARG A 104 11.79 68.24 37.30
CA ARG A 104 11.30 69.56 37.78
C ARG A 104 10.95 70.64 36.74
N SER A 105 9.65 70.94 36.62
CA SER A 105 9.16 72.34 36.72
C SER A 105 7.66 72.39 37.04
N LYS A 106 7.31 73.21 38.03
CA LYS A 106 5.94 73.65 38.37
C LYS A 106 5.57 74.79 37.43
N SER A 107 4.40 74.74 36.79
CA SER A 107 3.63 75.96 36.50
C SER A 107 2.13 75.70 36.66
N LYS A 108 1.47 76.68 37.29
CA LYS A 108 0.03 76.75 37.55
C LYS A 108 -0.67 77.34 36.32
N GLY A 109 -1.89 76.91 36.02
CA GLY A 109 -2.85 77.72 35.27
C GLY A 109 -4.02 76.91 34.69
N PRO A 110 -5.25 77.46 34.62
CA PRO A 110 -6.47 76.69 34.90
C PRO A 110 -7.42 76.51 33.70
N LEU A 111 -8.43 75.65 33.91
CA LEU A 111 -9.72 75.53 33.20
C LEU A 111 -9.66 75.15 31.71
N SER A 112 -9.84 73.86 31.44
CA SER A 112 -10.35 73.39 30.15
C SER A 112 -11.59 72.54 30.38
N MET A 113 -12.69 72.94 29.75
CA MET A 113 -13.99 72.26 29.79
C MET A 113 -13.83 70.79 29.44
N GLY A 114 -14.42 69.92 30.25
CA GLY A 114 -14.42 68.48 30.04
C GLY A 114 -15.05 68.12 28.70
N LEU A 115 -14.21 67.69 27.76
CA LEU A 115 -14.61 66.89 26.62
C LEU A 115 -15.09 65.53 27.15
N PRO A 116 -16.23 64.98 26.71
CA PRO A 116 -16.64 63.64 27.13
C PRO A 116 -15.52 62.64 26.80
N PRO A 117 -15.19 61.71 27.71
CA PRO A 117 -14.12 60.75 27.47
C PRO A 117 -14.42 59.98 26.18
N ALA A 118 -13.41 59.86 25.32
CA ALA A 118 -13.50 59.05 24.13
C ALA A 118 -13.99 57.64 24.53
N PRO A 119 -14.96 57.06 23.80
CA PRO A 119 -15.51 55.76 24.16
C PRO A 119 -14.37 54.74 24.27
N GLU A 120 -14.31 54.06 25.41
CA GLU A 120 -13.27 53.05 25.67
C GLU A 120 -13.20 52.06 24.50
N PRO A 121 -11.99 51.72 24.02
CA PRO A 121 -11.84 50.76 22.94
C PRO A 121 -12.44 49.42 23.37
N ARG A 122 -13.61 49.10 22.79
CA ARG A 122 -14.31 47.85 23.09
C ARG A 122 -13.35 46.69 22.88
N PRO A 123 -13.19 45.81 23.87
CA PRO A 123 -12.16 44.79 23.80
C PRO A 123 -12.52 43.78 22.71
N ARG A 124 -11.71 43.72 21.65
CA ARG A 124 -11.88 42.84 20.47
C ARG A 124 -11.53 41.39 20.79
N HIS A 125 -12.22 40.80 21.75
CA HIS A 125 -12.02 39.41 22.13
C HIS A 125 -13.33 38.64 22.01
N LEU A 126 -13.23 37.36 21.65
CA LEU A 126 -14.37 36.51 21.28
C LEU A 126 -15.46 36.46 22.37
N LEU A 127 -15.07 36.55 23.65
CA LEU A 127 -15.96 36.54 24.80
C LEU A 127 -16.75 37.85 25.01
N ALA A 128 -16.39 38.93 24.33
CA ALA A 128 -17.17 40.18 24.35
C ALA A 128 -18.41 40.13 23.45
N LEU A 129 -18.56 39.06 22.64
CA LEU A 129 -19.72 38.87 21.79
C LEU A 129 -20.95 38.44 22.62
N PRO A 130 -22.17 38.88 22.24
CA PRO A 130 -23.41 38.34 22.78
C PRO A 130 -23.48 36.82 22.67
N HIS A 131 -24.15 36.19 23.62
CA HIS A 131 -24.20 34.73 23.76
C HIS A 131 -24.82 34.05 22.53
N GLU A 132 -25.80 34.71 21.91
CA GLU A 132 -26.49 34.25 20.70
C GLU A 132 -25.53 34.16 19.51
N ILE A 133 -24.65 35.16 19.35
CA ILE A 133 -23.65 35.18 18.29
C ILE A 133 -22.61 34.07 18.53
N LEU A 134 -22.21 33.87 19.79
CA LEU A 134 -21.30 32.79 20.15
C LEU A 134 -21.89 31.40 19.84
N LEU A 135 -23.19 31.21 20.08
CA LEU A 135 -23.89 29.97 19.72
C LEU A 135 -23.98 29.78 18.20
N LEU A 136 -24.24 30.86 17.45
CA LEU A 136 -24.23 30.82 15.98
C LEU A 136 -22.85 30.49 15.42
N ILE A 137 -21.78 31.00 16.02
CA ILE A 137 -20.41 30.64 15.68
C ILE A 137 -20.21 29.14 15.92
N ILE A 138 -20.59 28.62 17.09
CA ILE A 138 -20.47 27.18 17.40
C ILE A 138 -21.22 26.31 16.39
N LEU A 139 -22.40 26.72 15.93
CA LEU A 139 -23.19 25.97 14.94
C LEU A 139 -22.47 25.83 13.58
N ARG A 140 -21.56 26.75 13.27
CA ARG A 140 -20.78 26.75 12.02
C ARG A 140 -19.42 26.06 12.15
N LEU A 141 -19.00 25.73 13.37
CA LEU A 141 -17.74 25.04 13.60
C LEU A 141 -17.91 23.53 13.41
N ASP A 142 -16.90 22.91 12.81
CA ASP A 142 -16.79 21.46 12.74
C ASP A 142 -16.52 20.87 14.13
N PHE A 143 -16.85 19.59 14.30
CA PHE A 143 -16.66 18.91 15.57
C PHE A 143 -15.23 19.04 16.13
N ALA A 144 -14.21 18.97 15.26
CA ALA A 144 -12.82 19.16 15.66
C ALA A 144 -12.54 20.55 16.25
N ASP A 145 -13.09 21.59 15.64
CA ASP A 145 -12.92 22.97 16.11
C ASP A 145 -13.67 23.22 17.40
N ILE A 146 -14.83 22.61 17.58
CA ILE A 146 -15.55 22.65 18.86
C ILE A 146 -14.71 22.01 19.97
N VAL A 147 -14.08 20.86 19.70
CA VAL A 147 -13.18 20.21 20.67
C VAL A 147 -11.96 21.08 20.97
N ARG A 148 -11.38 21.75 19.97
CA ARG A 148 -10.27 22.71 20.16
C ARG A 148 -10.70 23.92 20.97
N LEU A 149 -11.85 24.50 20.64
CA LEU A 149 -12.44 25.66 21.32
C LEU A 149 -12.69 25.36 22.81
N ARG A 150 -13.16 24.15 23.12
CA ARG A 150 -13.36 23.71 24.51
C ARG A 150 -12.07 23.64 25.33
N LYS A 151 -10.91 23.52 24.70
CA LYS A 151 -9.61 23.47 25.38
C LYS A 151 -9.00 24.84 25.65
N THR A 152 -9.53 25.92 25.08
CA THR A 152 -8.90 27.25 25.17
C THR A 152 -9.20 27.95 26.50
N CYS A 153 -10.45 27.99 26.96
CA CYS A 153 -10.80 28.60 28.24
C CYS A 153 -12.03 27.96 28.90
N LYS A 154 -12.19 28.18 30.23
CA LYS A 154 -13.29 27.62 31.02
C LYS A 154 -14.68 28.08 30.54
N ALA A 155 -14.80 29.35 30.13
CA ALA A 155 -16.06 29.91 29.64
C ALA A 155 -16.52 29.27 28.32
N LEU A 156 -15.60 29.05 27.37
CA LEU A 156 -15.89 28.34 26.12
C LEU A 156 -16.11 26.85 26.35
N HIS A 157 -15.42 26.26 27.33
CA HIS A 157 -15.67 24.89 27.75
C HIS A 157 -17.10 24.70 28.28
N SER A 158 -17.60 25.62 29.12
CA SER A 158 -18.98 25.57 29.64
C SER A 158 -20.01 25.86 28.55
N LEU A 159 -19.74 26.83 27.67
CA LEU A 159 -20.62 27.20 26.56
C LEU A 159 -20.80 26.03 25.57
N ALA A 160 -19.70 25.40 25.17
CA ALA A 160 -19.70 24.23 24.29
C ALA A 160 -19.83 22.93 25.08
N SER A 161 -20.71 22.89 26.08
CA SER A 161 -20.96 21.65 26.84
C SER A 161 -21.57 20.56 25.94
N PRO A 162 -21.32 19.26 26.21
CA PRO A 162 -21.89 18.17 25.40
C PRO A 162 -23.41 18.20 25.29
N GLN A 163 -24.10 18.59 26.38
CA GLN A 163 -25.55 18.71 26.39
C GLN A 163 -26.02 19.86 25.48
N GLN A 164 -25.32 21.00 25.52
CA GLN A 164 -25.63 22.16 24.70
C GLN A 164 -25.38 21.87 23.21
N ILE A 165 -24.27 21.21 22.86
CA ILE A 165 -23.99 20.78 21.48
C ILE A 165 -25.09 19.83 20.96
N ARG A 166 -25.53 18.86 21.77
CA ARG A 166 -26.64 17.95 21.38
C ARG A 166 -27.94 18.69 21.12
N ARG A 167 -28.24 19.73 21.90
CA ARG A 167 -29.42 20.59 21.69
C ARG A 167 -29.27 21.48 20.45
N LEU A 168 -28.08 22.02 20.22
CA LEU A 168 -27.81 22.99 19.15
C LEU A 168 -27.83 22.34 17.75
N PHE A 169 -27.15 21.20 17.59
CA PHE A 169 -27.07 20.49 16.31
C PHE A 169 -28.24 19.52 16.11
N GLY A 170 -28.85 19.03 17.19
CA GLY A 170 -29.80 17.93 17.12
C GLY A 170 -29.12 16.57 16.88
N PRO A 171 -29.86 15.45 17.02
CA PRO A 171 -29.28 14.11 17.00
C PRO A 171 -28.73 13.70 15.62
N VAL A 172 -29.41 14.09 14.54
CA VAL A 172 -29.04 13.68 13.17
C VAL A 172 -27.80 14.42 12.69
N GLN A 173 -27.77 15.75 12.80
CA GLN A 173 -26.65 16.56 12.34
C GLN A 173 -25.38 16.27 13.14
N LEU A 174 -25.51 16.08 14.46
CA LEU A 174 -24.39 15.70 15.31
C LEU A 174 -23.83 14.34 14.91
N ARG A 175 -24.69 13.36 14.60
CA ARG A 175 -24.24 12.05 14.10
C ARG A 175 -23.49 12.18 12.78
N LEU A 176 -23.99 12.96 11.83
CA LEU A 176 -23.31 13.21 10.56
C LEU A 176 -21.94 13.86 10.76
N GLN A 177 -21.87 14.88 11.62
CA GLN A 177 -20.63 15.53 12.02
C GLN A 177 -19.64 14.52 12.61
N LEU A 178 -20.06 13.68 13.56
CA LEU A 178 -19.18 12.67 14.18
C LEU A 178 -18.70 11.62 13.18
N LEU A 179 -19.56 11.18 12.25
CA LEU A 179 -19.18 10.22 11.21
C LEU A 179 -18.23 10.81 10.16
N GLY A 180 -18.26 12.13 9.95
CA GLY A 180 -17.38 12.87 9.03
C GLY A 180 -15.99 13.18 9.59
N HIS A 181 -15.70 12.78 10.83
CA HIS A 181 -14.41 13.04 11.48
C HIS A 181 -13.65 11.76 11.78
N CYS A 182 -12.32 11.80 11.62
CA CYS A 182 -11.46 10.72 12.10
C CYS A 182 -11.39 10.68 13.63
N LYS A 183 -11.61 9.51 14.23
CA LYS A 183 -11.53 9.31 15.69
C LYS A 183 -10.16 9.63 16.30
N ASN A 184 -9.08 9.45 15.54
CA ASN A 184 -7.70 9.59 16.03
C ASN A 184 -7.17 11.01 15.84
N CYS A 185 -7.25 11.55 14.62
CA CYS A 185 -6.69 12.87 14.29
C CYS A 185 -7.72 14.00 14.25
N LEU A 186 -9.01 13.70 14.37
CA LEU A 186 -10.12 14.66 14.24
C LEU A 186 -10.11 15.43 12.90
N LEU A 187 -9.47 14.88 11.85
CA LEU A 187 -9.56 15.45 10.52
C LEU A 187 -10.99 15.30 10.01
N TYR A 188 -11.57 16.42 9.56
CA TYR A 188 -12.89 16.46 8.94
C TYR A 188 -12.77 16.17 7.44
N ASP A 189 -13.59 15.25 6.95
CA ASP A 189 -13.76 15.00 5.52
C ASP A 189 -15.24 15.12 5.15
N PRO A 190 -15.65 16.21 4.46
CA PRO A 190 -17.05 16.46 4.13
C PRO A 190 -17.59 15.42 3.14
N PHE A 191 -16.74 14.89 2.26
CA PHE A 191 -17.15 13.90 1.26
C PHE A 191 -17.06 12.47 1.77
N ARG A 192 -16.40 12.25 2.93
CA ARG A 192 -16.22 10.92 3.55
C ARG A 192 -15.53 9.91 2.63
N SER A 193 -14.80 10.38 1.62
CA SER A 193 -14.09 9.58 0.62
C SER A 193 -12.70 9.13 1.10
N ARG A 194 -12.20 9.71 2.20
CA ARG A 194 -10.93 9.34 2.83
C ARG A 194 -11.11 8.82 4.25
N LEU A 195 -12.34 8.41 4.59
CA LEU A 195 -12.69 7.79 5.86
C LEU A 195 -13.13 6.35 5.63
N LEU A 196 -12.64 5.44 6.45
CA LEU A 196 -13.15 4.07 6.51
C LEU A 196 -14.59 4.05 7.02
N GLN A 197 -15.41 3.19 6.44
CA GLN A 197 -16.78 3.00 6.89
C GLN A 197 -16.80 2.51 8.36
N PRO A 198 -17.41 3.26 9.28
CA PRO A 198 -17.60 2.81 10.64
C PRO A 198 -18.75 1.79 10.71
N THR A 199 -18.58 0.75 11.51
CA THR A 199 -19.64 -0.22 11.82
C THR A 199 -20.25 0.09 13.18
N VAL A 200 -21.50 -0.34 13.42
CA VAL A 200 -22.17 -0.15 14.73
C VAL A 200 -21.46 -0.93 15.85
N ALA A 201 -20.72 -1.98 15.49
CA ALA A 201 -19.89 -2.75 16.41
C ALA A 201 -18.59 -2.04 16.81
N ASP A 202 -18.18 -0.97 16.10
CA ASP A 202 -16.95 -0.27 16.40
C ASP A 202 -17.06 0.52 17.73
N HIS A 203 -16.04 0.38 18.58
CA HIS A 203 -16.00 1.10 19.85
C HIS A 203 -16.02 2.62 19.64
N GLY A 204 -16.94 3.31 20.33
CA GLY A 204 -17.08 4.77 20.23
C GLY A 204 -18.01 5.24 19.11
N TYR A 205 -18.78 4.33 18.49
CA TYR A 205 -19.84 4.72 17.57
C TYR A 205 -20.75 5.79 18.19
N PRO A 206 -21.03 6.91 17.49
CA PRO A 206 -20.79 7.18 16.06
C PRO A 206 -19.42 7.80 15.69
N LEU A 207 -18.56 8.19 16.64
CA LEU A 207 -17.21 8.70 16.38
C LEU A 207 -16.21 7.53 16.19
N ALA A 208 -16.51 6.64 15.26
CA ALA A 208 -15.72 5.44 14.98
C ALA A 208 -14.97 5.49 13.64
N SER A 209 -15.29 6.46 12.78
CA SER A 209 -14.63 6.64 11.48
C SER A 209 -13.13 6.85 11.65
N CYS A 210 -12.33 6.29 10.75
CA CYS A 210 -10.88 6.44 10.77
C CYS A 210 -10.40 6.89 9.39
N CYS A 211 -9.58 7.94 9.33
CA CYS A 211 -9.01 8.33 8.04
C CYS A 211 -7.99 7.30 7.54
N LEU A 212 -7.81 7.23 6.22
CA LEU A 212 -6.92 6.25 5.60
C LEU A 212 -5.49 6.34 6.15
N ASP A 213 -4.98 7.55 6.40
CA ASP A 213 -3.64 7.76 6.95
C ASP A 213 -3.49 7.18 8.36
N CYS A 214 -4.46 7.44 9.24
CA CYS A 214 -4.46 6.88 10.60
C CYS A 214 -4.64 5.37 10.56
N ALA A 215 -5.56 4.86 9.73
CA ALA A 215 -5.81 3.43 9.63
C ALA A 215 -4.60 2.65 9.09
N VAL A 216 -3.87 3.20 8.12
CA VAL A 216 -2.62 2.61 7.60
C VAL A 216 -1.52 2.67 8.66
N LYS A 217 -1.44 3.76 9.43
CA LYS A 217 -0.46 3.92 10.51
C LYS A 217 -0.71 2.95 11.66
N ASP A 218 -1.97 2.75 12.05
CA ASP A 218 -2.38 1.95 13.21
C ASP A 218 -2.60 0.46 12.88
N ARG A 219 -2.36 0.04 11.63
CA ARG A 219 -2.59 -1.33 11.13
C ARG A 219 -4.03 -1.80 11.36
N ASP A 220 -4.98 -0.97 10.96
CA ASP A 220 -6.39 -1.36 11.01
C ASP A 220 -6.58 -2.67 10.23
N PRO A 221 -7.12 -3.74 10.86
CA PRO A 221 -7.27 -5.05 10.23
C PRO A 221 -8.17 -5.04 9.00
N ARG A 222 -8.96 -3.98 8.80
CA ARG A 222 -9.79 -3.73 7.62
C ARG A 222 -8.95 -3.42 6.37
N ILE A 223 -7.79 -2.79 6.52
CA ILE A 223 -6.92 -2.47 5.38
C ILE A 223 -6.02 -3.68 5.09
N ARG A 224 -6.39 -4.43 4.05
CA ARG A 224 -5.60 -5.55 3.55
C ARG A 224 -5.29 -5.38 2.08
N VAL A 225 -4.03 -5.60 1.73
CA VAL A 225 -3.51 -5.48 0.38
C VAL A 225 -4.27 -6.39 -0.58
N GLY A 226 -4.67 -5.87 -1.75
CA GLY A 226 -5.41 -6.65 -2.74
C GLY A 226 -6.83 -7.02 -2.32
N LYS A 227 -7.40 -6.38 -1.29
CA LYS A 227 -8.83 -6.44 -0.96
C LYS A 227 -9.51 -5.09 -1.24
N ARG A 228 -10.81 -5.15 -1.52
CA ARG A 228 -11.68 -3.98 -1.54
C ARG A 228 -12.06 -3.61 -0.10
N ILE A 229 -12.07 -2.32 0.18
CA ILE A 229 -12.54 -1.76 1.45
C ILE A 229 -13.67 -0.77 1.17
N ASN A 230 -14.57 -0.63 2.13
CA ASN A 230 -15.66 0.33 2.05
C ASN A 230 -15.27 1.63 2.74
N LEU A 231 -15.52 2.72 2.03
CA LEU A 231 -15.38 4.08 2.53
C LEU A 231 -16.69 4.53 3.20
N ALA A 232 -16.61 5.58 4.01
CA ALA A 232 -17.76 6.10 4.74
C ALA A 232 -18.79 6.80 3.83
N ASN A 233 -18.44 7.08 2.58
CA ASN A 233 -19.37 7.49 1.52
C ASN A 233 -20.03 6.32 0.78
N MET A 234 -19.80 5.06 1.23
CA MET A 234 -20.27 3.81 0.63
C MET A 234 -19.54 3.38 -0.65
N ASP A 235 -18.51 4.12 -1.09
CA ASP A 235 -17.69 3.68 -2.22
C ASP A 235 -16.78 2.50 -1.82
N THR A 236 -16.49 1.65 -2.79
CA THR A 236 -15.55 0.54 -2.62
C THR A 236 -14.25 0.86 -3.35
N VAL A 237 -13.12 0.77 -2.63
CA VAL A 237 -11.80 1.06 -3.19
C VAL A 237 -10.84 -0.09 -2.94
N TRP A 238 -9.92 -0.30 -3.89
CA TRP A 238 -8.87 -1.31 -3.75
C TRP A 238 -7.71 -0.79 -2.91
N VAL A 239 -7.10 -1.68 -2.12
CA VAL A 239 -5.81 -1.41 -1.47
C VAL A 239 -4.66 -1.78 -2.41
N CYS A 240 -3.83 -0.81 -2.77
CA CYS A 240 -2.76 -0.97 -3.74
C CYS A 240 -1.77 -2.07 -3.35
N ARG A 241 -1.48 -2.99 -4.29
CA ARG A 241 -0.56 -4.12 -4.08
C ARG A 241 0.91 -3.76 -3.85
N TRP A 242 1.34 -2.60 -4.34
CA TRP A 242 2.73 -2.16 -4.28
C TRP A 242 3.06 -1.28 -3.07
N CYS A 243 2.12 -0.42 -2.69
CA CYS A 243 2.33 0.56 -1.62
C CYS A 243 1.49 0.30 -0.36
N GLY A 244 0.48 -0.56 -0.43
CA GLY A 244 -0.44 -0.87 0.66
C GLY A 244 -1.43 0.25 1.00
N PHE A 245 -1.46 1.31 0.22
CA PHE A 245 -2.37 2.45 0.44
C PHE A 245 -3.65 2.30 -0.40
N PRO A 246 -4.84 2.69 0.12
CA PRO A 246 -6.09 2.65 -0.63
C PRO A 246 -6.12 3.59 -1.84
N ILE A 247 -6.66 3.10 -2.96
CA ILE A 247 -6.71 3.81 -4.25
C ILE A 247 -8.00 4.64 -4.32
N VAL A 248 -7.92 5.92 -3.95
CA VAL A 248 -9.07 6.84 -3.97
C VAL A 248 -9.16 7.69 -5.25
N GLU A 249 -8.05 7.89 -5.95
CA GLU A 249 -7.94 8.76 -7.14
C GLU A 249 -8.01 7.98 -8.48
N GLY A 250 -8.41 6.72 -8.42
CA GLY A 250 -8.48 5.82 -9.58
C GLY A 250 -7.20 5.01 -9.83
N GLY A 251 -7.38 3.79 -10.33
CA GLY A 251 -6.31 2.82 -10.57
C GLY A 251 -5.51 3.06 -11.86
N ALA A 252 -4.52 2.18 -12.07
CA ALA A 252 -3.82 2.06 -13.35
C ALA A 252 -4.72 1.43 -14.42
N PHE A 253 -4.53 1.84 -15.67
CA PHE A 253 -5.26 1.26 -16.81
C PHE A 253 -4.91 -0.23 -16.96
N GLY A 254 -5.93 -1.09 -17.03
CA GLY A 254 -5.76 -2.55 -17.07
C GLY A 254 -5.34 -3.21 -15.75
N CYS A 255 -5.11 -2.43 -14.68
CA CYS A 255 -4.68 -2.91 -13.36
C CYS A 255 -5.28 -2.06 -12.23
N GLU A 256 -6.57 -2.25 -11.94
CA GLU A 256 -7.31 -1.48 -10.93
C GLU A 256 -6.78 -1.64 -9.50
N GLN A 257 -5.95 -2.66 -9.24
CA GLN A 257 -5.39 -3.00 -7.93
C GLN A 257 -4.08 -2.28 -7.61
N MET A 258 -3.62 -1.36 -8.48
CA MET A 258 -2.43 -0.55 -8.26
C MET A 258 -2.65 0.91 -8.64
N HIS A 259 -2.00 1.84 -7.93
CA HIS A 259 -1.89 3.23 -8.38
C HIS A 259 -1.09 3.30 -9.68
N ARG A 260 -1.38 4.29 -10.54
CA ARG A 260 -0.66 4.53 -11.81
C ARG A 260 0.87 4.56 -11.64
N PHE A 261 1.34 5.33 -10.66
CA PHE A 261 2.78 5.45 -10.36
C PHE A 261 3.38 4.17 -9.78
N CYS A 262 2.60 3.44 -8.97
CA CYS A 262 3.03 2.17 -8.41
C CYS A 262 3.14 1.08 -9.49
N TYR A 263 2.20 1.07 -10.43
CA TYR A 263 2.20 0.17 -11.57
C TYR A 263 3.41 0.39 -12.48
N LYS A 264 3.80 1.66 -12.72
CA LYS A 264 5.05 1.96 -13.44
C LYS A 264 6.26 1.31 -12.77
N ARG A 265 6.45 1.54 -11.46
CA ARG A 265 7.57 0.96 -10.70
C ARG A 265 7.54 -0.57 -10.66
N TYR A 266 6.33 -1.14 -10.64
CA TYR A 266 6.15 -2.58 -10.72
C TYR A 266 6.59 -3.14 -12.07
N ASN A 267 6.23 -2.47 -13.17
CA ASN A 267 6.69 -2.84 -14.51
C ASN A 267 8.20 -2.69 -14.66
N ASP A 268 8.80 -1.64 -14.08
CA ASP A 268 10.25 -1.48 -14.05
C ASP A 268 10.91 -2.68 -13.34
N ALA A 269 10.33 -3.12 -12.21
CA ALA A 269 10.82 -4.30 -11.48
C ALA A 269 10.66 -5.61 -12.28
N LEU A 270 9.54 -5.80 -12.99
CA LEU A 270 9.33 -6.92 -13.90
C LEU A 270 10.37 -6.95 -15.03
N PHE A 271 10.64 -5.78 -15.62
CA PHE A 271 11.63 -5.65 -16.69
C PHE A 271 13.04 -5.98 -16.20
N VAL A 272 13.43 -5.45 -15.03
CA VAL A 272 14.72 -5.78 -14.40
C VAL A 272 14.82 -7.27 -14.09
N PHE A 273 13.77 -7.87 -13.53
CA PHE A 273 13.72 -9.31 -13.27
C PHE A 273 13.94 -10.13 -14.55
N PHE A 274 13.27 -9.75 -15.65
CA PHE A 274 13.44 -10.42 -16.93
C PHE A 274 14.87 -10.31 -17.48
N LEU A 275 15.46 -9.10 -17.42
CA LEU A 275 16.84 -8.87 -17.86
C LEU A 275 17.84 -9.67 -17.02
N LEU A 276 17.66 -9.71 -15.70
CA LEU A 276 18.50 -10.49 -14.79
C LEU A 276 18.38 -11.99 -15.05
N GLY A 277 17.18 -12.48 -15.40
CA GLY A 277 16.98 -13.87 -15.82
C GLY A 277 17.82 -14.25 -17.04
N TRP A 278 17.83 -13.40 -18.07
CA TRP A 278 18.68 -13.61 -19.27
C TRP A 278 20.16 -13.52 -18.95
N LEU A 279 20.58 -12.56 -18.13
CA LEU A 279 21.95 -12.43 -17.70
C LEU A 279 22.41 -13.69 -16.94
N GLN A 280 21.59 -14.17 -15.99
CA GLN A 280 21.87 -15.37 -15.22
C GLN A 280 21.91 -16.64 -16.09
N LEU A 281 21.02 -16.75 -17.08
CA LEU A 281 21.03 -17.83 -18.07
C LEU A 281 22.34 -17.80 -18.88
N GLY A 282 22.71 -16.63 -19.40
CA GLY A 282 23.97 -16.44 -20.14
C GLY A 282 25.19 -16.78 -19.31
N LEU A 283 25.25 -16.32 -18.06
CA LEU A 283 26.32 -16.65 -17.11
C LEU A 283 26.42 -18.17 -16.89
N GLY A 284 25.29 -18.86 -16.70
CA GLY A 284 25.25 -20.30 -16.54
C GLY A 284 25.76 -21.07 -17.77
N ILE A 285 25.36 -20.65 -18.98
CA ILE A 285 25.81 -21.26 -20.24
C ILE A 285 27.32 -21.06 -20.44
N VAL A 286 27.82 -19.82 -20.28
CA VAL A 286 29.25 -19.52 -20.45
C VAL A 286 30.08 -20.25 -19.40
N ALA A 287 29.64 -20.28 -18.14
CA ALA A 287 30.31 -21.02 -17.08
C ALA A 287 30.40 -22.53 -17.41
N ALA A 288 29.30 -23.16 -17.85
CA ALA A 288 29.31 -24.56 -18.26
C ALA A 288 30.24 -24.81 -19.46
N ALA A 289 30.20 -23.95 -20.49
CA ALA A 289 31.07 -24.06 -21.66
C ALA A 289 32.56 -23.97 -21.30
N LEU A 290 32.94 -23.03 -20.43
CA LEU A 290 34.31 -22.91 -19.93
C LEU A 290 34.73 -24.14 -19.13
N ALA A 291 33.85 -24.65 -18.26
CA ALA A 291 34.10 -25.87 -17.50
C ALA A 291 34.40 -27.06 -18.42
N TRP A 292 33.57 -27.28 -19.43
CA TRP A 292 33.71 -28.40 -20.35
C TRP A 292 34.91 -28.26 -21.31
N ARG A 293 35.29 -27.02 -21.62
CA ARG A 293 36.42 -26.73 -22.52
C ARG A 293 37.77 -26.91 -21.84
N TYR A 294 37.89 -26.49 -20.57
CA TYR A 294 39.18 -26.40 -19.87
C TYR A 294 39.35 -27.46 -18.76
N PHE A 295 38.26 -28.00 -18.21
CA PHE A 295 38.29 -28.92 -17.07
C PHE A 295 37.52 -30.22 -17.35
N ARG A 296 37.58 -30.70 -18.60
CA ARG A 296 36.87 -31.91 -19.03
C ARG A 296 37.30 -33.16 -18.24
N ASP A 297 38.57 -33.22 -17.89
CA ASP A 297 39.18 -34.39 -17.23
C ASP A 297 39.05 -34.34 -15.70
N ASP A 298 38.68 -33.19 -15.12
CA ASP A 298 38.41 -33.07 -13.69
C ASP A 298 36.94 -33.39 -13.40
N ILE A 299 36.69 -34.61 -12.88
CA ILE A 299 35.34 -35.08 -12.59
C ILE A 299 34.61 -34.22 -11.54
N LEU A 300 35.36 -33.56 -10.64
CA LEU A 300 34.79 -32.67 -9.61
C LEU A 300 34.31 -31.34 -10.20
N VAL A 301 34.77 -30.99 -11.41
CA VAL A 301 34.30 -29.82 -12.16
C VAL A 301 33.28 -30.24 -13.21
N PHE A 302 33.56 -31.29 -13.99
CA PHE A 302 32.75 -31.69 -15.13
C PHE A 302 31.36 -32.22 -14.72
N ALA A 303 31.26 -33.18 -13.80
CA ALA A 303 29.97 -33.79 -13.46
C ALA A 303 28.99 -32.80 -12.81
N PRO A 304 29.40 -31.93 -11.86
CA PRO A 304 28.50 -30.95 -11.28
C PRO A 304 28.09 -29.86 -12.27
N THR A 305 28.96 -29.45 -13.20
CA THR A 305 28.63 -28.42 -14.21
C THR A 305 27.67 -28.92 -15.27
N VAL A 306 27.76 -30.20 -15.68
CA VAL A 306 26.74 -30.84 -16.53
C VAL A 306 25.39 -30.90 -15.81
N THR A 307 25.37 -31.33 -14.54
CA THR A 307 24.14 -31.41 -13.75
C THR A 307 23.51 -30.02 -13.56
N ASN A 308 24.32 -29.01 -13.25
CA ASN A 308 23.88 -27.62 -13.15
C ASN A 308 23.31 -27.08 -14.45
N PHE A 309 23.91 -27.44 -15.59
CA PHE A 309 23.38 -27.05 -16.90
C PHE A 309 21.98 -27.64 -17.12
N LEU A 310 21.73 -28.90 -16.77
CA LEU A 310 20.39 -29.50 -16.86
C LEU A 310 19.40 -28.82 -15.90
N LEU A 311 19.80 -28.56 -14.65
CA LEU A 311 18.96 -27.88 -13.67
C LEU A 311 18.63 -26.44 -14.08
N LEU A 312 19.54 -25.75 -14.77
CA LEU A 312 19.32 -24.41 -15.32
C LEU A 312 18.13 -24.41 -16.30
N TRP A 313 18.06 -25.39 -17.21
CA TRP A 313 16.95 -25.54 -18.14
C TRP A 313 15.65 -25.92 -17.44
N ILE A 314 15.72 -26.78 -16.42
CA ILE A 314 14.56 -27.10 -15.58
C ILE A 314 14.03 -25.83 -14.89
N CYS A 315 14.91 -25.00 -14.31
CA CYS A 315 14.53 -23.72 -13.71
C CYS A 315 13.87 -22.78 -14.73
N LEU A 316 14.40 -22.68 -15.95
CA LEU A 316 13.80 -21.88 -17.02
C LEU A 316 12.40 -22.40 -17.38
N GLY A 317 12.25 -23.71 -17.53
CA GLY A 317 10.95 -24.35 -17.75
C GLY A 317 9.97 -24.06 -16.61
N PHE A 318 10.42 -24.14 -15.36
CA PHE A 318 9.61 -23.76 -14.20
C PHE A 318 9.15 -22.31 -14.27
N ILE A 319 10.03 -21.37 -14.61
CA ILE A 319 9.69 -19.94 -14.72
C ILE A 319 8.63 -19.71 -15.81
N ILE A 320 8.79 -20.35 -16.98
CA ILE A 320 7.85 -20.21 -18.10
C ILE A 320 6.48 -20.85 -17.75
N CYS A 321 6.49 -22.02 -17.13
CA CYS A 321 5.27 -22.75 -16.77
C CYS A 321 4.64 -22.26 -15.46
N ARG A 322 5.25 -21.28 -14.76
CA ARG A 322 4.78 -20.78 -13.47
C ARG A 322 3.52 -19.94 -13.64
N GLY A 323 2.37 -20.61 -13.70
CA GLY A 323 1.07 -19.96 -13.68
C GLY A 323 0.71 -19.35 -12.32
N ASN A 324 -0.31 -18.48 -12.31
CA ASN A 324 -0.78 -17.74 -11.13
C ASN A 324 -1.46 -18.60 -10.05
N VAL A 325 -1.57 -19.92 -10.27
CA VAL A 325 -2.40 -20.82 -9.47
C VAL A 325 -1.58 -21.59 -8.41
N TRP A 326 -0.31 -21.89 -8.66
CA TRP A 326 0.50 -22.74 -7.78
C TRP A 326 1.64 -21.95 -7.12
N ARG A 327 1.64 -21.88 -5.79
CA ARG A 327 2.74 -21.30 -5.01
C ARG A 327 3.93 -22.26 -4.97
N THR A 328 4.70 -22.30 -6.04
CA THR A 328 5.86 -23.19 -6.21
C THR A 328 7.16 -22.66 -5.56
N TYR A 329 7.08 -21.70 -4.62
CA TYR A 329 8.24 -21.11 -3.94
C TYR A 329 9.16 -22.15 -3.29
N HIS A 330 8.58 -23.23 -2.74
CA HIS A 330 9.33 -24.31 -2.11
C HIS A 330 10.16 -25.09 -3.13
N PHE A 331 9.59 -25.39 -4.31
CA PHE A 331 10.32 -26.09 -5.38
C PHE A 331 11.43 -25.23 -5.96
N THR A 332 11.16 -23.93 -6.20
CA THR A 332 12.21 -23.02 -6.66
C THR A 332 13.31 -22.84 -5.62
N LEU A 333 12.98 -22.81 -4.32
CA LEU A 333 13.98 -22.78 -3.26
C LEU A 333 14.87 -24.04 -3.27
N VAL A 334 14.27 -25.23 -3.36
CA VAL A 334 15.01 -26.51 -3.39
C VAL A 334 15.93 -26.55 -4.60
N LEU A 335 15.44 -26.16 -5.78
CA LEU A 335 16.26 -26.10 -7.00
C LEU A 335 17.44 -25.13 -6.85
N GLU A 336 17.22 -23.92 -6.34
CA GLU A 336 18.30 -22.96 -6.13
C GLU A 336 19.33 -23.47 -5.12
N PHE A 337 18.89 -24.16 -4.07
CA PHE A 337 19.78 -24.79 -3.09
C PHE A 337 20.64 -25.90 -3.70
N LEU A 338 20.03 -26.77 -4.52
CA LEU A 338 20.74 -27.84 -5.23
C LEU A 338 21.78 -27.28 -6.21
N ILE A 339 21.39 -26.26 -6.99
CA ILE A 339 22.30 -25.61 -7.93
C ILE A 339 23.47 -24.97 -7.19
N LEU A 340 23.20 -24.25 -6.10
CA LEU A 340 24.24 -23.63 -5.28
C LEU A 340 25.22 -24.68 -4.73
N GLY A 341 24.70 -25.80 -4.20
CA GLY A 341 25.51 -26.91 -3.70
C GLY A 341 26.41 -27.53 -4.77
N LEU A 342 25.89 -27.70 -5.99
CA LEU A 342 26.64 -28.24 -7.12
C LEU A 342 27.75 -27.31 -7.65
N TRP A 343 27.71 -26.01 -7.33
CA TRP A 343 28.81 -25.09 -7.66
C TRP A 343 29.98 -25.14 -6.68
N ILE A 344 29.80 -25.71 -5.48
CA ILE A 344 30.85 -25.79 -4.45
C ILE A 344 32.03 -26.66 -4.93
N PRO A 345 31.85 -27.90 -5.43
CA PRO A 345 32.98 -28.74 -5.84
C PRO A 345 33.81 -28.14 -6.98
N PRO A 346 33.23 -27.59 -8.07
CA PRO A 346 34.01 -26.92 -9.12
C PRO A 346 34.85 -25.74 -8.62
N ILE A 347 34.27 -24.88 -7.77
CA ILE A 347 34.99 -23.73 -7.19
C ILE A 347 36.11 -24.21 -6.28
N TYR A 348 35.83 -25.20 -5.43
CA TYR A 348 36.81 -25.78 -4.53
C TYR A 348 37.98 -26.43 -5.27
N SER A 349 37.71 -27.25 -6.30
CA SER A 349 38.77 -27.95 -7.06
C SER A 349 39.74 -26.96 -7.70
N ILE A 350 39.20 -25.95 -8.41
CA ILE A 350 40.02 -24.95 -9.10
C ILE A 350 40.78 -24.07 -8.09
N ALA A 351 40.12 -23.61 -7.02
CA ALA A 351 40.76 -22.77 -6.00
C ALA A 351 41.85 -23.53 -5.23
N ALA A 352 41.62 -24.79 -4.88
CA ALA A 352 42.61 -25.64 -4.23
C ALA A 352 43.80 -25.94 -5.17
N GLY A 353 43.54 -26.13 -6.46
CA GLY A 353 44.59 -26.30 -7.47
C GLY A 353 45.50 -25.06 -7.57
N ILE A 354 44.92 -23.85 -7.56
CA ILE A 354 45.67 -22.59 -7.54
C ILE A 354 46.48 -22.45 -6.25
N ALA A 355 45.87 -22.74 -5.09
CA ALA A 355 46.52 -22.59 -3.79
C ALA A 355 47.71 -23.56 -3.59
N LYS A 356 47.66 -24.74 -4.20
CA LYS A 356 48.75 -25.74 -4.14
C LYS A 356 49.96 -25.35 -5.00
N SER A 357 49.78 -24.46 -5.96
CA SER A 357 50.83 -24.03 -6.90
C SER A 357 50.98 -22.51 -6.89
N PRO A 358 51.38 -21.89 -5.76
CA PRO A 358 51.39 -20.44 -5.60
C PRO A 358 52.39 -19.73 -6.53
N ASP A 359 53.48 -20.40 -6.91
CA ASP A 359 54.51 -19.87 -7.81
C ASP A 359 54.21 -20.13 -9.30
N ALA A 360 53.19 -20.93 -9.61
CA ALA A 360 52.83 -21.24 -10.98
C ALA A 360 52.02 -20.10 -11.62
N HIS A 361 52.33 -19.79 -12.88
CA HIS A 361 51.56 -18.80 -13.62
C HIS A 361 50.14 -19.32 -13.89
N VAL A 362 49.17 -18.81 -13.13
CA VAL A 362 47.76 -19.16 -13.31
C VAL A 362 47.25 -18.58 -14.63
N GLU A 363 46.84 -19.47 -15.54
CA GLU A 363 46.34 -19.11 -16.86
C GLU A 363 45.13 -18.16 -16.76
N LYS A 364 45.05 -17.18 -17.67
CA LYS A 364 43.97 -16.18 -17.71
C LYS A 364 42.59 -16.85 -17.86
N SER A 365 42.51 -17.96 -18.59
CA SER A 365 41.30 -18.77 -18.78
C SER A 365 40.78 -19.37 -17.47
N THR A 366 41.68 -19.83 -16.59
CA THR A 366 41.34 -20.38 -15.28
C THR A 366 40.79 -19.29 -14.36
N LYS A 367 41.43 -18.10 -14.34
CA LYS A 367 40.92 -16.95 -13.57
C LYS A 367 39.54 -16.50 -14.06
N ALA A 368 39.34 -16.43 -15.37
CA ALA A 368 38.06 -16.06 -15.97
C ALA A 368 36.97 -17.09 -15.63
N THR A 369 37.29 -18.38 -15.70
CA THR A 369 36.35 -19.47 -15.35
C THR A 369 35.92 -19.38 -13.88
N LEU A 370 36.87 -19.19 -12.96
CA LEU A 370 36.57 -19.03 -11.54
C LEU A 370 35.73 -17.78 -11.26
N ALA A 371 36.01 -16.66 -11.94
CA ALA A 371 35.22 -15.43 -11.81
C ALA A 371 33.77 -15.64 -12.29
N MET A 372 33.57 -16.35 -13.40
CA MET A 372 32.23 -16.68 -13.90
C MET A 372 31.47 -17.61 -12.94
N PHE A 373 32.16 -18.59 -12.33
CA PHE A 373 31.57 -19.48 -11.34
C PHE A 373 31.14 -18.70 -10.09
N ALA A 374 32.01 -17.82 -9.60
CA ALA A 374 31.72 -16.98 -8.44
C ALA A 374 30.55 -16.02 -8.70
N LEU A 375 30.52 -15.37 -9.87
CA LEU A 375 29.44 -14.46 -10.24
C LEU A 375 28.10 -15.19 -10.38
N ASN A 376 28.08 -16.35 -11.04
CA ASN A 376 26.89 -17.18 -11.13
C ASN A 376 26.42 -17.65 -9.74
N THR A 377 27.34 -18.06 -8.86
CA THR A 377 27.03 -18.46 -7.48
C THR A 377 26.45 -17.30 -6.66
N LEU A 378 26.94 -16.08 -6.85
CA LEU A 378 26.39 -14.89 -6.21
C LEU A 378 24.94 -14.64 -6.64
N PHE A 379 24.63 -14.72 -7.94
CA PHE A 379 23.26 -14.58 -8.43
C PHE A 379 22.33 -15.65 -7.84
N ARG A 380 22.81 -16.91 -7.77
CA ARG A 380 22.07 -18.03 -7.15
C ARG A 380 21.83 -17.80 -5.66
N LEU A 381 22.82 -17.27 -4.95
CA LEU A 381 22.69 -16.93 -3.54
C LEU A 381 21.63 -15.84 -3.31
N LEU A 382 21.61 -14.79 -4.15
CA LEU A 382 20.57 -13.75 -4.08
C LEU A 382 19.17 -14.32 -4.33
N ASN A 383 19.02 -15.21 -5.31
CA ASN A 383 17.75 -15.91 -5.57
C ASN A 383 17.34 -16.82 -4.40
N LEU A 384 18.30 -17.51 -3.77
CA LEU A 384 18.04 -18.35 -2.59
C LEU A 384 17.51 -17.49 -1.44
N ILE A 385 18.19 -16.38 -1.13
CA ILE A 385 17.78 -15.47 -0.05
C ILE A 385 16.40 -14.87 -0.35
N GLY A 386 16.14 -14.42 -1.58
CA GLY A 386 14.83 -13.88 -1.93
C GLY A 386 13.70 -14.92 -1.88
N ASN A 387 13.97 -16.18 -2.25
CA ASN A 387 13.00 -17.26 -2.08
C ASN A 387 12.72 -17.56 -0.60
N ILE A 388 13.72 -17.48 0.29
CA ILE A 388 13.52 -17.60 1.74
C ILE A 388 12.63 -16.46 2.25
N LEU A 389 12.86 -15.21 1.81
CA LEU A 389 12.03 -14.06 2.19
C LEU A 389 10.58 -14.20 1.70
N LEU A 390 10.38 -14.75 0.50
CA LEU A 390 9.06 -15.06 -0.06
C LEU A 390 8.32 -16.11 0.79
N LEU A 391 9.02 -17.17 1.22
CA LEU A 391 8.45 -18.17 2.13
C LEU A 391 8.10 -17.59 3.50
N GLY A 392 8.93 -16.67 3.99
CA GLY A 392 8.69 -15.91 5.22
C GLY A 392 7.50 -14.94 5.16
N ARG A 393 6.81 -14.83 4.01
CA ARG A 393 5.67 -13.93 3.77
C ARG A 393 5.96 -12.49 4.17
N LEU A 394 7.12 -11.98 3.73
CA LEU A 394 7.51 -10.59 4.00
C LEU A 394 6.45 -9.61 3.45
N ASP A 395 5.94 -8.74 4.31
CA ASP A 395 5.05 -7.64 3.89
C ASP A 395 5.88 -6.54 3.19
N THR A 396 5.88 -6.54 1.86
CA THR A 396 6.59 -5.57 1.01
C THR A 396 6.00 -4.15 1.11
N THR A 397 4.76 -4.01 1.58
CA THR A 397 4.07 -2.72 1.68
C THR A 397 4.44 -1.93 2.93
N SER A 398 5.11 -2.55 3.90
CA SER A 398 5.40 -1.89 5.17
C SER A 398 6.39 -0.72 5.06
N ARG A 399 7.12 -0.56 3.95
CA ARG A 399 8.11 0.52 3.74
C ARG A 399 7.53 1.94 3.85
N ASN A 400 6.24 2.12 3.57
CA ASN A 400 5.58 3.43 3.62
C ASN A 400 5.02 3.76 5.01
N ARG A 401 5.28 2.91 6.01
CA ARG A 401 4.76 3.08 7.36
C ARG A 401 5.75 3.90 8.19
N SER A 402 5.26 4.98 8.80
CA SER A 402 6.06 5.90 9.62
C SER A 402 6.60 5.27 10.92
N ALA A 403 6.00 4.18 11.39
CA ALA A 403 6.34 3.51 12.64
C ALA A 403 7.56 2.55 12.58
N ILE A 404 8.17 2.36 11.41
CA ILE A 404 9.39 1.53 11.32
C ILE A 404 10.59 2.33 11.82
N PRO A 405 11.36 1.81 12.80
CA PRO A 405 12.56 2.49 13.29
C PRO A 405 13.54 2.71 12.15
N ALA A 406 14.22 3.86 12.15
CA ALA A 406 15.02 4.34 11.01
C ALA A 406 16.05 3.30 10.52
N TRP A 407 16.68 2.55 11.44
CA TRP A 407 17.67 1.51 11.11
C TRP A 407 17.08 0.28 10.40
N ARG A 408 15.79 -0.02 10.58
CA ARG A 408 15.12 -1.14 9.89
C ARG A 408 14.66 -0.80 8.48
N ARG A 409 14.55 0.48 8.14
CA ARG A 409 14.15 0.95 6.81
C ARG A 409 15.09 0.47 5.70
N PRO A 410 16.42 0.59 5.79
CA PRO A 410 17.31 0.08 4.75
C PRO A 410 17.22 -1.44 4.62
N LEU A 411 17.13 -2.18 5.74
CA LEU A 411 16.99 -3.63 5.72
C LEU A 411 15.68 -4.08 5.06
N HIS A 412 14.57 -3.39 5.33
CA HIS A 412 13.28 -3.67 4.70
C HIS A 412 13.29 -3.35 3.20
N SER A 413 13.94 -2.25 2.81
CA SER A 413 14.15 -1.91 1.39
C SER A 413 14.98 -2.96 0.68
N LEU A 414 16.07 -3.44 1.30
CA LEU A 414 16.90 -4.51 0.76
C LEU A 414 16.12 -5.82 0.62
N ALA A 415 15.36 -6.20 1.66
CA ALA A 415 14.54 -7.41 1.64
C ALA A 415 13.45 -7.33 0.55
N THR A 416 12.83 -6.16 0.38
CA THR A 416 11.87 -5.91 -0.71
C THR A 416 12.56 -5.99 -2.08
N ALA A 417 13.76 -5.43 -2.22
CA ALA A 417 14.53 -5.52 -3.45
C ALA A 417 14.90 -6.97 -3.80
N LEU A 418 15.27 -7.79 -2.81
CA LEU A 418 15.55 -9.22 -3.00
C LEU A 418 14.30 -10.02 -3.39
N VAL A 419 13.13 -9.66 -2.86
CA VAL A 419 11.85 -10.23 -3.30
C VAL A 419 11.58 -9.86 -4.76
N MET A 420 11.77 -8.60 -5.15
CA MET A 420 11.59 -8.16 -6.55
C MET A 420 12.65 -8.73 -7.49
N TRP A 421 13.87 -8.97 -6.99
CA TRP A 421 14.95 -9.64 -7.72
C TRP A 421 14.58 -11.08 -8.05
N THR A 422 13.88 -11.76 -7.14
CA THR A 422 13.63 -13.21 -7.25
C THR A 422 12.30 -13.52 -7.93
N TYR A 423 11.23 -12.81 -7.57
CA TYR A 423 9.91 -13.02 -8.15
C TYR A 423 8.96 -11.83 -7.89
N PRO A 424 8.99 -10.79 -8.73
CA PRO A 424 8.16 -9.59 -8.53
C PRO A 424 6.66 -9.88 -8.67
N GLN A 425 6.28 -10.86 -9.49
CA GLN A 425 4.90 -11.33 -9.67
C GLN A 425 4.27 -11.90 -8.38
N SER A 426 5.05 -12.13 -7.33
CA SER A 426 4.51 -12.45 -5.99
C SER A 426 3.50 -11.41 -5.49
N LEU A 427 3.60 -10.16 -5.95
CA LEU A 427 2.65 -9.09 -5.61
C LEU A 427 1.25 -9.29 -6.23
N GLU A 428 1.15 -9.95 -7.38
CA GLU A 428 -0.12 -10.19 -8.06
C GLU A 428 -0.91 -11.34 -7.43
N GLN A 429 -0.23 -12.23 -6.73
CA GLN A 429 -0.87 -13.37 -6.07
C GLN A 429 -1.85 -12.88 -5.00
N LYS A 430 -3.07 -13.44 -5.00
CA LYS A 430 -4.11 -13.08 -4.01
C LYS A 430 -3.66 -13.47 -2.58
N LEU A 431 -3.85 -12.55 -1.62
CA LEU A 431 -3.67 -12.80 -0.18
C LEU A 431 -4.92 -12.39 0.61
N PRO A 432 -5.61 -13.32 1.29
CA PRO A 432 -5.47 -14.78 1.20
C PRO A 432 -5.81 -15.30 -0.21
N PRO A 433 -5.42 -16.54 -0.55
CA PRO A 433 -6.05 -17.23 -1.68
C PRO A 433 -7.57 -17.21 -1.44
N ASP A 434 -8.35 -16.89 -2.47
CA ASP A 434 -9.78 -17.15 -2.42
C ASP A 434 -9.92 -18.68 -2.43
N PHE A 435 -9.92 -19.29 -1.24
CA PHE A 435 -10.54 -20.59 -1.06
C PHE A 435 -12.04 -20.31 -0.93
N LEU A 436 -12.69 -20.13 -2.08
CA LEU A 436 -14.12 -20.35 -2.21
C LEU A 436 -14.30 -21.71 -2.87
#